data_AF-A0A1G8MMU8-F1
#
_entry.id   AF-A0A1G8MMU8-F1
#
_cell.length_a   1.000
_cell.length_b   1.000
_cell.length_c   1.000
_cell.angle_alpha   90.00
_cell.angle_beta   90.00
_cell.angle_gamma   90.00
#
_symmetry.space_group_name_H-M   'P 1'
#
loop_
_entity.id
_entity.type
_entity.pdbx_description
1 polymer ?
#
loop_
_entity_poly.entity_id
_entity_poly.type
_entity_poly.pdbx_seq_one_letter_code
_entity_poly.pdbx_strand_id
1 'polypeptide(L)'
;MGVMEISKMADMGWSAIQEFGNWIAGKAASELTNTSAVIDISPPVVNEGVSTFRMEQSFITLPLQSAIGNFYIHVSMRETN
;
A
#
# COMPACT_ATOMS: atom_id res chain seq x y z
N MET A 1 -3.08 -25.92 -12.73
CA MET A 1 -4.00 -25.67 -11.61
C MET A 1 -4.77 -24.42 -11.96
N GLY A 2 -6.08 -24.55 -12.13
CA GLY A 2 -6.94 -23.56 -12.80
C GLY A 2 -7.18 -22.30 -11.98
N VAL A 3 -7.44 -21.21 -12.69
CA VAL A 3 -7.92 -19.96 -12.13
C VAL A 3 -9.30 -20.23 -11.54
N MET A 4 -9.38 -20.33 -10.22
CA MET A 4 -10.65 -20.46 -9.50
C MET A 4 -11.33 -19.09 -9.51
N GLU A 5 -12.56 -19.04 -10.01
CA GLU A 5 -13.36 -17.81 -10.02
C GLU A 5 -13.66 -17.39 -8.58
N ILE A 6 -13.00 -16.33 -8.11
CA ILE A 6 -13.19 -15.77 -6.78
C ILE A 6 -14.46 -14.90 -6.82
N SER A 7 -15.60 -15.47 -6.43
CA SER A 7 -16.90 -14.79 -6.45
C SER A 7 -17.09 -13.77 -5.31
N LYS A 8 -16.23 -13.79 -4.29
CA LYS A 8 -16.16 -12.81 -3.18
C LYS A 8 -14.73 -12.66 -2.70
N MET A 9 -14.35 -11.47 -2.24
CA MET A 9 -13.11 -11.26 -1.47
C MET A 9 -13.14 -12.12 -0.20
N ALA A 10 -12.65 -13.36 -0.32
CA ALA A 10 -12.43 -14.26 0.81
C ALA A 10 -11.16 -13.84 1.56
N ASP A 11 -10.90 -14.43 2.73
CA ASP A 11 -9.73 -14.16 3.56
C ASP A 11 -8.41 -14.17 2.77
N MET A 12 -8.28 -15.08 1.80
CA MET A 12 -7.11 -15.16 0.92
C MET A 12 -6.92 -13.91 0.05
N GLY A 13 -8.00 -13.29 -0.43
CA GLY A 13 -7.94 -12.04 -1.19
C GLY A 13 -7.47 -10.88 -0.30
N TRP A 14 -7.94 -10.84 0.94
CA TRP A 14 -7.50 -9.85 1.93
C TRP A 14 -6.04 -10.02 2.32
N SER A 15 -5.57 -11.26 2.49
CA SER A 15 -4.15 -11.55 2.70
C SER A 15 -3.30 -11.14 1.51
N ALA A 16 -3.76 -11.35 0.27
CA ALA A 16 -3.04 -10.93 -0.92
C ALA A 16 -2.89 -9.39 -1.01
N ILE A 17 -3.92 -8.63 -0.63
CA ILE A 17 -3.82 -7.15 -0.55
C ILE A 17 -2.80 -6.73 0.51
N GLN A 18 -2.82 -7.36 1.69
CA GLN A 18 -1.85 -7.07 2.75
C GLN A 18 -0.41 -7.31 2.30
N GLU A 19 -0.16 -8.47 1.68
CA GLU A 19 1.17 -8.81 1.16
C GLU A 19 1.62 -7.87 0.04
N PHE A 20 0.70 -7.47 -0.83
CA PHE A 20 1.00 -6.46 -1.85
C PHE A 20 1.42 -5.12 -1.22
N GLY A 21 0.73 -4.66 -0.16
CA GLY A 21 1.12 -3.46 0.60
C GLY A 21 2.50 -3.60 1.24
N ASN A 22 2.79 -4.75 1.84
CA ASN A 22 4.11 -5.06 2.41
C ASN A 22 5.22 -4.99 1.37
N TRP A 23 5.00 -5.51 0.16
CA TRP A 23 5.99 -5.46 -0.92
C TRP A 23 6.27 -4.04 -1.39
N ILE A 24 5.23 -3.19 -1.51
CA ILE A 24 5.41 -1.78 -1.87
C ILE A 24 6.27 -1.08 -0.82
N ALA A 25 5.90 -1.21 0.46
CA ALA A 25 6.63 -0.57 1.56
C ALA A 25 8.07 -1.09 1.68
N GLY A 26 8.26 -2.40 1.59
CA GLY A 26 9.57 -3.06 1.61
C GLY A 26 10.49 -2.59 0.50
N LYS A 27 9.96 -2.53 -0.73
CA LYS A 27 10.74 -2.05 -1.88
C LYS A 27 11.05 -0.56 -1.75
N ALA A 28 10.08 0.25 -1.34
CA ALA A 28 10.29 1.68 -1.13
C ALA A 28 11.37 1.94 -0.06
N ALA A 29 11.31 1.25 1.08
CA ALA A 29 12.33 1.34 2.12
C ALA A 29 13.72 0.95 1.59
N SER A 30 13.83 -0.16 0.84
CA SER A 30 15.10 -0.62 0.26
C SER A 30 15.69 0.34 -0.77
N GLU A 31 14.88 1.05 -1.55
CA GLU A 31 15.40 2.05 -2.50
C GLU A 31 15.80 3.34 -1.77
N LEU A 32 15.09 3.68 -0.70
CA LEU A 32 15.38 4.84 0.14
C LEU A 32 16.54 4.62 1.11
N THR A 33 16.96 3.38 1.42
CA THR A 33 18.16 3.14 2.26
C THR A 33 19.47 3.60 1.61
N ASN A 34 19.46 3.93 0.32
CA ASN A 34 20.56 4.66 -0.31
C ASN A 34 20.67 6.12 0.18
N THR A 35 19.71 6.58 0.98
CA THR A 35 19.77 7.80 1.77
C THR A 35 20.14 7.47 3.21
N SER A 36 20.67 8.42 3.98
CA SER A 36 21.10 8.22 5.38
C SER A 36 19.96 7.98 6.38
N ALA A 37 18.75 7.64 5.91
CA ALA A 37 17.57 7.43 6.73
C ALA A 37 17.40 5.95 7.09
N VAL A 38 17.19 5.67 8.38
CA VAL A 38 16.73 4.36 8.86
C VAL A 38 15.21 4.33 8.72
N ILE A 39 14.69 3.38 7.95
CA ILE A 39 13.25 3.25 7.67
C ILE A 39 12.76 1.96 8.29
N ASP A 40 11.76 2.06 9.16
CA ASP A 40 11.04 0.93 9.73
C ASP A 40 9.65 0.82 9.08
N ILE A 41 9.18 -0.41 8.87
CA ILE A 41 7.94 -0.70 8.16
C ILE A 41 6.94 -1.28 9.16
N SER A 42 5.86 -0.54 9.43
CA SER A 42 4.76 -1.04 10.23
C SER A 42 3.91 -2.07 9.45
N PRO A 43 3.28 -3.05 10.12
CA PRO A 43 2.31 -3.94 9.49
C PRO A 43 1.18 -3.16 8.77
N PRO A 44 0.70 -3.64 7.62
CA PRO A 44 -0.30 -2.95 6.83
C PRO A 44 -1.67 -3.11 7.48
N VAL A 45 -2.46 -2.04 7.49
CA VAL A 45 -3.87 -2.09 7.88
C VAL A 45 -4.71 -2.03 6.62
N VAL A 46 -5.58 -3.03 6.43
CA VAL A 46 -6.52 -3.06 5.30
C VAL A 46 -7.91 -2.67 5.77
N ASN A 47 -8.56 -1.83 4.98
CA ASN A 47 -9.89 -1.30 5.27
C ASN A 47 -10.78 -1.52 4.03
N GLU A 48 -12.00 -2.00 4.25
CA GLU A 48 -13.02 -2.23 3.22
C GLU A 48 -14.16 -1.23 3.35
N GLY A 49 -14.63 -0.73 2.20
CA GLY A 49 -15.78 0.16 2.12
C GLY A 49 -15.40 1.62 1.90
N VAL A 50 -16.36 2.52 2.12
CA VAL A 50 -16.15 3.95 1.90
C VAL A 50 -15.49 4.56 3.13
N SER A 51 -14.20 4.87 3.02
CA SER A 51 -13.42 5.53 4.06
C SER A 51 -12.95 6.91 3.60
N THR A 52 -13.00 7.90 4.49
CA THR A 52 -12.40 9.21 4.26
C THR A 52 -11.14 9.32 5.11
N PHE A 53 -9.98 9.33 4.46
CA PHE A 53 -8.71 9.55 5.12
C PHE A 53 -8.39 11.04 5.15
N ARG A 54 -8.12 11.57 6.36
CA ARG A 54 -7.62 12.94 6.53
C ARG A 54 -6.16 12.86 6.92
N MET A 55 -5.29 13.30 6.02
CA MET A 55 -3.86 13.42 6.28
C MET A 55 -3.60 14.79 6.90
N GLU A 56 -2.86 14.84 8.01
CA GLU A 56 -2.43 16.10 8.62
C GLU A 56 -1.30 16.77 7.84
N GLN A 57 -0.65 16.02 6.95
CA GLN A 57 0.56 16.42 6.22
C GLN A 57 0.31 16.44 4.72
N SER A 58 1.10 17.26 4.01
CA SER A 58 1.16 17.21 2.55
C SER A 58 1.60 15.82 2.08
N PHE A 59 0.98 15.34 1.02
CA PHE A 59 1.28 14.04 0.42
C PHE A 59 1.40 14.15 -1.10
N ILE A 60 2.17 13.24 -1.67
CA ILE A 60 2.25 13.00 -3.10
C ILE A 60 1.30 11.85 -3.43
N THR A 61 0.57 11.98 -4.54
CA THR A 61 -0.29 10.91 -5.06
C THR A 61 0.32 10.33 -6.33
N LEU A 62 0.47 9.01 -6.35
CA LEU A 62 0.89 8.24 -7.51
C LEU A 62 -0.33 7.48 -8.05
N PRO A 63 -1.00 7.99 -9.10
CA PRO A 63 -2.11 7.28 -9.74
C PRO A 63 -1.56 6.16 -10.62
N LEU A 64 -2.07 4.95 -10.41
CA LEU A 64 -1.74 3.75 -11.16
C LEU A 64 -3.02 3.23 -11.82
N GLN A 65 -2.96 3.03 -13.13
CA GLN A 65 -4.09 2.51 -13.90
C GLN A 65 -3.79 1.09 -14.34
N SER A 66 -4.77 0.22 -14.19
CA SER A 66 -4.71 -1.16 -14.64
C SER A 66 -5.97 -1.53 -15.44
N ALA A 67 -5.95 -2.67 -16.12
CA ALA A 67 -7.12 -3.18 -16.82
C ALA A 67 -8.32 -3.46 -15.88
N ILE A 68 -8.07 -3.65 -14.58
CA ILE A 68 -9.09 -3.98 -13.58
C ILE A 68 -9.50 -2.77 -12.72
N GLY A 69 -8.99 -1.58 -13.02
CA GLY A 69 -9.35 -0.35 -12.32
C GLY A 69 -8.15 0.50 -11.92
N ASN A 70 -8.45 1.54 -11.13
CA ASN A 70 -7.48 2.51 -10.65
C ASN A 70 -7.00 2.16 -9.25
N PHE A 71 -5.72 2.39 -9.01
CA PHE A 71 -5.05 2.22 -7.74
C PHE A 71 -4.28 3.51 -7.44
N TYR A 72 -4.35 3.99 -6.21
CA TYR A 72 -3.71 5.24 -5.81
C TYR A 72 -2.80 4.97 -4.63
N ILE A 73 -1.55 5.41 -4.73
CA ILE A 73 -0.62 5.40 -3.59
C ILE A 73 -0.46 6.84 -3.11
N HIS A 74 -0.73 7.07 -1.84
CA HIS A 74 -0.52 8.37 -1.19
C HIS A 74 0.67 8.26 -0.24
N VAL A 75 1.67 9.11 -0.43
CA VAL A 75 2.92 9.08 0.35
C VAL A 75 3.11 10.45 1.00
N SER A 76 3.23 10.45 2.33
CA SER A 76 3.64 11.60 3.12
C SER A 76 4.96 11.30 3.82
N MET A 77 5.85 12.29 3.90
CA MET A 77 7.10 12.19 4.64
C MET A 77 7.15 13.32 5.66
N ARG A 78 7.63 13.00 6.86
CA ARG A 78 7.87 13.97 7.94
C ARG A 78 9.20 13.68 8.59
N GLU A 79 9.95 14.74 8.88
CA GLU A 79 11.14 14.65 9.70
C GLU A 79 10.73 14.32 11.15
N THR A 80 11.31 13.27 11.71
CA THR A 80 11.09 12.90 13.11
C THR A 80 12.09 13.70 13.95
N ASN A 81 11.62 14.80 14.55
CA ASN A 81 12.38 15.52 15.59
C ASN A 81 12.53 14.69 16.86
#